data_AF-A0A0C9SKG9-F1
#
_entry.id   AF-A0A0C9SKG9-F1
#
_cell.length_a   1.000
_cell.length_b   1.000
_cell.length_c   1.000
_cell.angle_alpha   90.00
_cell.angle_beta   90.00
_cell.angle_gamma   90.00
#
_symmetry.space_group_name_H-M   'P 1'
#
loop_
_entity.id
_entity.type
_entity.pdbx_description
1 polymer ?
#
loop_
_entity_poly.entity_id
_entity_poly.type
_entity_poly.pdbx_seq_one_letter_code
_entity_poly.pdbx_strand_id
1 'polypeptide(L)'
;MPLKVVRIFRRRVVPSAKDTLSAAIPVLKTVKAAADIANAPLVGNIASVLLVCVETAKDARSNKEDALELLARIVQLVLPTINRIHAMGFPSTPAAENLLHDMKELLPMFEQVSSAMSNITRRNLFFRFMRSVADKEKILEQRRQLDNRLQDFSYNSLVSLRMASAVAESQDYATLQQEDVELLEVEGTHKSPDDDEFRYSNIYRARLRADGTTVLLLQCKRDIAAMNFLAEVHRYHDAYHPNVVQFRGASSQTSRPRFVVVDDHPYFACAVLAPENPYGLSVRERVRLALRMVADMYSFFEYLDHNDMPTPRRVTRGYFVTMFIHLASRFLTLTASQV
;
A
#
# COMPACT_ATOMS: atom_id res chain seq x y z
N MET A 1 2.92 -49.12 -1.37
CA MET A 1 4.05 -48.31 -1.86
C MET A 1 3.95 -46.92 -1.25
N PRO A 2 4.94 -46.44 -0.46
CA PRO A 2 4.83 -45.14 0.20
C PRO A 2 5.19 -43.99 -0.76
N LEU A 3 4.31 -43.00 -0.85
CA LEU A 3 4.51 -41.79 -1.66
C LEU A 3 5.57 -40.88 -1.03
N LYS A 4 6.62 -40.60 -1.81
CA LYS A 4 7.74 -39.74 -1.45
C LYS A 4 7.30 -38.28 -1.57
N VAL A 5 7.05 -37.61 -0.44
CA VAL A 5 6.72 -36.17 -0.41
C VAL A 5 7.97 -35.37 -0.76
N VAL A 6 8.03 -34.87 -2.00
CA VAL A 6 9.07 -33.94 -2.45
C VAL A 6 8.75 -32.54 -1.92
N ARG A 7 9.39 -32.14 -0.83
CA ARG A 7 9.37 -30.74 -0.36
C ARG A 7 10.18 -29.89 -1.33
N ILE A 8 9.49 -29.18 -2.23
CA ILE A 8 10.10 -28.12 -3.04
C ILE A 8 10.37 -26.93 -2.13
N PHE A 9 11.58 -26.84 -1.59
CA PHE A 9 12.07 -25.62 -0.97
C PHE A 9 12.27 -24.56 -2.05
N ARG A 10 11.29 -23.68 -2.23
CA ARG A 10 11.49 -22.41 -2.95
C ARG A 10 12.49 -21.57 -2.15
N ARG A 11 13.78 -21.69 -2.45
CA ARG A 11 14.80 -20.72 -2.03
C ARG A 11 14.39 -19.36 -2.59
N ARG A 12 14.03 -18.42 -1.71
CA ARG A 12 14.01 -17.00 -2.08
C ARG A 12 15.43 -16.62 -2.49
N VAL A 13 15.66 -16.49 -3.78
CA VAL A 13 16.91 -15.90 -4.29
C VAL A 13 16.80 -14.40 -4.00
N VAL A 14 17.44 -13.95 -2.93
CA VAL A 14 17.61 -12.52 -2.67
C VAL A 14 18.55 -12.00 -3.75
N PRO A 15 18.14 -11.03 -4.60
CA PRO A 15 19.01 -10.51 -5.64
C PRO A 15 20.26 -9.94 -5.01
N SER A 16 21.42 -10.27 -5.59
CA SER A 16 22.70 -9.76 -5.10
C SER A 16 22.73 -8.23 -5.21
N ALA A 17 23.38 -7.55 -4.26
CA ALA A 17 23.57 -6.10 -4.32
C ALA A 17 24.21 -5.67 -5.65
N LYS A 18 25.10 -6.51 -6.19
CA LYS A 18 25.74 -6.31 -7.49
C LYS A 18 24.73 -6.25 -8.63
N ASP A 19 23.81 -7.21 -8.69
CA ASP A 19 22.80 -7.30 -9.76
C ASP A 19 21.86 -6.09 -9.71
N THR A 20 21.43 -5.73 -8.49
CA THR A 20 20.56 -4.58 -8.22
C THR A 20 21.20 -3.27 -8.69
N LEU A 21 22.50 -3.08 -8.44
CA LEU A 21 23.21 -1.85 -8.81
C LEU A 21 23.51 -1.76 -10.31
N SER A 22 23.82 -2.88 -10.97
CA SER A 22 23.93 -2.90 -12.43
C SER A 22 22.62 -2.54 -13.12
N ALA A 23 21.47 -2.95 -12.57
CA ALA A 23 20.16 -2.54 -13.06
C ALA A 23 19.81 -1.09 -12.70
N ALA A 24 20.35 -0.55 -11.61
CA ALA A 24 20.08 0.82 -11.17
C ALA A 24 20.66 1.88 -12.12
N ILE A 25 21.82 1.64 -12.74
CA ILE A 25 22.47 2.61 -13.65
C ILE A 25 21.55 3.02 -14.83
N PRO A 26 21.06 2.09 -15.67
CA PRO A 26 20.18 2.48 -16.78
C PRO A 26 18.88 3.14 -16.29
N VAL A 27 18.31 2.66 -15.18
CA VAL A 27 17.11 3.28 -14.58
C VAL A 27 17.38 4.73 -14.17
N LEU A 28 18.48 4.99 -13.46
CA LEU A 28 18.84 6.34 -13.03
C LEU A 28 19.16 7.27 -14.22
N LYS A 29 19.76 6.75 -15.30
CA LYS A 29 19.94 7.52 -16.55
C LYS A 29 18.60 7.90 -17.18
N THR A 30 17.66 6.96 -17.23
CA THR A 30 16.30 7.22 -17.75
C THR A 30 15.56 8.21 -16.87
N VAL A 31 15.62 8.06 -15.54
CA VAL A 31 14.99 8.99 -14.57
C VAL A 31 15.57 10.39 -14.72
N LYS A 32 16.90 10.51 -14.86
CA LYS A 32 17.55 11.80 -15.08
C LYS A 32 17.06 12.45 -16.38
N ALA A 33 17.09 11.72 -17.50
CA ALA A 33 16.66 12.25 -18.79
C ALA A 33 15.17 12.64 -18.79
N ALA A 34 14.32 11.84 -18.15
CA ALA A 34 12.89 12.15 -17.99
C ALA A 34 12.69 13.41 -17.14
N ALA A 35 13.45 13.57 -16.04
CA ALA A 35 13.39 14.75 -15.20
C ALA A 35 13.87 16.02 -15.92
N ASP A 36 14.91 15.91 -16.75
CA ASP A 36 15.40 17.01 -17.58
C ASP A 36 14.34 17.45 -18.61
N ILE A 37 13.63 16.50 -19.23
CA ILE A 37 12.53 16.78 -20.18
C ILE A 37 11.31 17.39 -19.47
N ALA A 38 10.98 16.88 -18.28
CA ALA A 38 9.83 17.32 -17.50
C ALA A 38 10.07 18.64 -16.73
N ASN A 39 11.24 19.27 -16.88
CA ASN A 39 11.66 20.44 -16.09
C ASN A 39 11.55 20.22 -14.56
N ALA A 40 11.97 19.04 -14.11
CA ALA A 40 11.99 18.65 -12.71
C ALA A 40 13.44 18.61 -12.16
N PRO A 41 14.11 19.78 -11.98
CA PRO A 41 15.56 19.85 -11.74
C PRO A 41 15.98 19.12 -10.46
N LEU A 42 15.12 19.07 -9.44
CA LEU A 42 15.43 18.37 -8.20
C LEU A 42 15.58 16.86 -8.41
N VAL A 43 14.65 16.24 -9.14
CA VAL A 43 14.69 14.80 -9.45
C VAL A 43 15.89 14.49 -10.33
N GLY A 44 16.20 15.36 -11.31
CA GLY A 44 17.40 15.26 -12.14
C GLY A 44 18.68 15.30 -11.32
N ASN A 45 18.78 16.24 -10.37
CA ASN A 45 19.93 16.36 -9.46
C ASN A 45 20.10 15.11 -8.59
N ILE A 46 19.01 14.61 -7.99
CA ILE A 46 19.04 13.40 -7.16
C ILE A 46 19.50 12.20 -8.00
N ALA A 47 18.90 11.99 -9.18
CA ALA A 47 19.29 10.91 -10.07
C ALA A 47 20.76 11.02 -10.50
N SER A 48 21.25 12.24 -10.76
CA SER A 48 22.64 12.50 -11.11
C SER A 48 23.60 12.18 -9.96
N VAL A 49 23.31 12.61 -8.73
CA VAL A 49 24.15 12.32 -7.55
C VAL A 49 24.19 10.81 -7.29
N LEU A 50 23.05 10.13 -7.34
CA LEU A 50 22.99 8.67 -7.18
C LEU A 50 23.76 7.93 -8.26
N LEU A 51 23.69 8.40 -9.50
CA LEU A 51 24.45 7.80 -10.60
C LEU A 51 25.96 7.88 -10.34
N VAL A 52 26.45 9.06 -9.92
CA VAL A 52 27.86 9.23 -9.54
C VAL A 52 28.25 8.31 -8.39
N CYS A 53 27.39 8.16 -7.37
CA CYS A 53 27.61 7.22 -6.29
C CYS A 53 27.76 5.79 -6.80
N VAL A 54 26.80 5.32 -7.60
CA VAL A 54 26.76 3.93 -8.10
C VAL A 54 27.96 3.62 -8.99
N GLU A 55 28.33 4.55 -9.87
CA GLU A 55 29.53 4.42 -10.71
C GLU A 55 30.82 4.38 -9.86
N THR A 56 30.93 5.28 -8.86
CA THR A 56 32.07 5.31 -7.95
C THR A 56 32.22 4.04 -7.10
N ALA A 57 31.09 3.46 -6.66
CA ALA A 57 31.07 2.20 -5.91
C ALA A 57 31.40 0.98 -6.78
N LYS A 58 30.95 0.99 -8.03
CA LYS A 58 31.25 -0.07 -9.00
C LYS A 58 32.76 -0.18 -9.21
N ASP A 59 33.44 0.95 -9.24
CA ASP A 59 34.89 1.07 -9.45
C ASP A 59 35.72 0.91 -8.16
N ALA A 60 35.06 0.82 -6.99
CA ALA A 60 35.74 0.57 -5.73
C ALA A 60 36.35 -0.84 -5.73
N ARG A 61 37.67 -0.93 -5.47
CA ARG A 61 38.40 -2.20 -5.36
C ARG A 61 38.42 -2.77 -3.95
N SER A 62 38.40 -1.91 -2.93
CA SER A 62 38.37 -2.25 -1.50
C SER A 62 37.03 -1.84 -0.88
N ASN A 63 36.54 -2.61 0.11
CA ASN A 63 35.25 -2.38 0.78
C ASN A 63 34.07 -2.25 -0.20
N LYS A 64 34.17 -2.94 -1.35
CA LYS A 64 33.19 -2.86 -2.44
C LYS A 64 31.80 -3.30 -1.98
N GLU A 65 31.72 -4.39 -1.23
CA GLU A 65 30.43 -4.92 -0.76
C GLU A 65 29.72 -3.93 0.18
N ASP A 66 30.44 -3.37 1.16
CA ASP A 66 29.89 -2.37 2.08
C ASP A 66 29.41 -1.11 1.33
N ALA A 67 30.21 -0.64 0.37
CA ALA A 67 29.87 0.47 -0.51
C ALA A 67 28.62 0.19 -1.37
N LEU A 68 28.54 -1.00 -1.97
CA LEU A 68 27.40 -1.41 -2.77
C LEU A 68 26.14 -1.59 -1.89
N GLU A 69 26.24 -2.15 -0.69
CA GLU A 69 25.11 -2.30 0.23
C GLU A 69 24.55 -0.93 0.63
N LEU A 70 25.43 0.02 0.98
CA LEU A 70 25.05 1.39 1.31
C LEU A 70 24.24 2.03 0.17
N LEU A 71 24.73 1.93 -1.06
CA LEU A 71 24.05 2.52 -2.22
C LEU A 71 22.76 1.80 -2.60
N ALA A 72 22.72 0.47 -2.48
CA ALA A 72 21.50 -0.28 -2.72
C ALA A 72 20.36 0.22 -1.81
N ARG A 73 20.66 0.53 -0.55
CA ARG A 73 19.69 1.12 0.39
C ARG A 73 19.21 2.50 -0.06
N ILE A 74 20.13 3.38 -0.46
CA ILE A 74 19.75 4.72 -0.95
C ILE A 74 18.83 4.59 -2.17
N VAL A 75 19.20 3.76 -3.14
CA VAL A 75 18.41 3.52 -4.36
C VAL A 75 17.04 2.92 -4.04
N GLN A 76 16.97 1.97 -3.12
CA GLN A 76 15.71 1.35 -2.66
C GLN A 76 14.77 2.33 -1.97
N LEU A 77 15.27 3.41 -1.39
CA LEU A 77 14.42 4.46 -0.81
C LEU A 77 14.00 5.49 -1.86
N VAL A 78 14.97 5.97 -2.64
CA VAL A 78 14.77 7.10 -3.55
C VAL A 78 13.89 6.74 -4.73
N LEU A 79 14.07 5.57 -5.35
CA LEU A 79 13.28 5.19 -6.54
C LEU A 79 11.78 5.05 -6.24
N PRO A 80 11.34 4.34 -5.18
CA PRO A 80 9.93 4.31 -4.82
C PRO A 80 9.36 5.69 -4.51
N THR A 81 10.17 6.57 -3.89
CA THR A 81 9.77 7.94 -3.57
C THR A 81 9.53 8.75 -4.85
N ILE A 82 10.47 8.73 -5.80
CA ILE A 82 10.33 9.37 -7.11
C ILE A 82 9.10 8.85 -7.85
N ASN A 83 8.93 7.53 -7.91
CA ASN A 83 7.77 6.91 -8.56
C ASN A 83 6.45 7.35 -7.91
N ARG A 84 6.46 7.55 -6.59
CA ARG A 84 5.28 8.01 -5.86
C ARG A 84 4.97 9.48 -6.15
N ILE A 85 5.97 10.35 -6.23
CA ILE A 85 5.76 11.76 -6.62
C ILE A 85 5.19 11.85 -8.04
N HIS A 86 5.73 11.02 -8.94
CA HIS A 86 5.19 10.91 -10.30
C HIS A 86 3.72 10.47 -10.30
N ALA A 87 3.36 9.46 -9.51
CA ALA A 87 1.98 8.98 -9.38
C ALA A 87 1.01 10.05 -8.81
N MET A 88 1.51 11.05 -8.07
CA MET A 88 0.71 12.15 -7.53
C MET A 88 0.51 13.32 -8.51
N GLY A 89 0.91 13.21 -9.78
CA GLY A 89 0.74 14.29 -10.75
C GLY A 89 1.74 15.44 -10.54
N PHE A 90 3.03 15.09 -10.51
CA PHE A 90 4.19 15.98 -10.38
C PHE A 90 4.01 17.38 -11.02
N PRO A 91 4.32 18.50 -10.35
CA PRO A 91 4.37 18.80 -8.91
C PRO A 91 3.16 19.65 -8.52
N SER A 92 1.95 19.11 -8.63
CA SER A 92 0.72 19.93 -8.49
C SER A 92 0.09 19.87 -7.08
N THR A 93 0.60 18.99 -6.20
CA THR A 93 0.01 18.75 -4.88
C THR A 93 0.95 19.19 -3.75
N PRO A 94 0.44 19.80 -2.67
CA PRO A 94 1.26 20.16 -1.50
C PRO A 94 2.00 18.96 -0.90
N ALA A 95 1.41 17.76 -1.00
CA ALA A 95 2.04 16.51 -0.57
C ALA A 95 3.30 16.17 -1.38
N ALA A 96 3.22 16.32 -2.71
CA ALA A 96 4.35 16.11 -3.60
C ALA A 96 5.45 17.15 -3.35
N GLU A 97 5.09 18.41 -3.11
CA GLU A 97 6.04 19.49 -2.77
C GLU A 97 6.77 19.23 -1.46
N ASN A 98 6.06 18.81 -0.40
CA ASN A 98 6.67 18.44 0.87
C ASN A 98 7.63 17.25 0.71
N LEU A 99 7.23 16.23 -0.05
CA LEU A 99 8.09 15.07 -0.30
C LEU A 99 9.35 15.46 -1.09
N LEU A 100 9.21 16.36 -2.07
CA LEU A 100 10.34 16.94 -2.80
C LEU A 100 11.24 17.74 -1.87
N HIS A 101 10.66 18.54 -0.97
CA HIS A 101 11.43 19.29 0.03
C HIS A 101 12.24 18.35 0.93
N ASP A 102 11.61 17.32 1.50
CA ASP A 102 12.27 16.32 2.33
C ASP A 102 13.41 15.61 1.56
N MET A 103 13.18 15.28 0.28
CA MET A 103 14.21 14.69 -0.58
C MET A 103 15.37 15.64 -0.85
N LYS A 104 15.10 16.95 -0.96
CA LYS A 104 16.13 17.98 -1.14
C LYS A 104 17.05 18.06 0.07
N GLU A 105 16.53 17.84 1.28
CA GLU A 105 17.35 17.80 2.49
C GLU A 105 18.29 16.59 2.55
N LEU A 106 17.99 15.50 1.82
CA LEU A 106 18.86 14.33 1.72
C LEU A 106 20.02 14.52 0.72
N LEU A 107 19.92 15.47 -0.21
CA LEU A 107 20.93 15.68 -1.25
C LEU A 107 22.35 15.94 -0.70
N PRO A 108 22.56 16.87 0.25
CA PRO A 108 23.90 17.14 0.79
C PRO A 108 24.56 15.89 1.37
N MET A 109 23.76 14.99 1.94
CA MET A 109 24.26 13.75 2.51
C MET A 109 24.64 12.74 1.42
N PHE A 110 23.87 12.64 0.34
CA PHE A 110 24.26 11.83 -0.81
C PHE A 110 25.54 12.35 -1.47
N GLU A 111 25.71 13.67 -1.57
CA GLU A 111 26.95 14.30 -2.05
C GLU A 111 28.13 14.02 -1.12
N GLN A 112 27.92 14.05 0.20
CA GLN A 112 28.95 13.71 1.19
C GLN A 112 29.38 12.24 1.08
N VAL A 113 28.43 11.32 0.91
CA VAL A 113 28.69 9.89 0.67
C VAL A 113 29.48 9.73 -0.64
N SER A 114 29.02 10.36 -1.73
CA SER A 114 29.68 10.36 -3.03
C SER A 114 31.13 10.85 -2.95
N SER A 115 31.35 11.99 -2.31
CA SER A 115 32.66 12.61 -2.12
C SER A 115 33.59 11.72 -1.30
N ALA A 116 33.10 11.14 -0.20
CA ALA A 116 33.90 10.23 0.61
C ALA A 116 34.28 8.96 -0.16
N MET A 117 33.33 8.36 -0.88
CA MET A 117 33.58 7.19 -1.71
C MET A 117 34.57 7.50 -2.83
N SER A 118 34.43 8.64 -3.50
CA SER A 118 35.35 9.08 -4.56
C SER A 118 36.77 9.28 -4.03
N ASN A 119 36.90 9.86 -2.84
CA ASN A 119 38.19 10.02 -2.16
C ASN A 119 38.84 8.68 -1.80
N ILE A 120 38.07 7.68 -1.40
CA ILE A 120 38.56 6.31 -1.18
C ILE A 120 38.93 5.67 -2.53
N THR A 121 38.12 5.90 -3.57
CA THR A 121 38.30 5.36 -4.93
C THR A 121 39.48 5.98 -5.70
N ARG A 122 39.98 7.16 -5.31
CA ARG A 122 41.11 7.85 -5.96
C ARG A 122 42.48 7.65 -5.30
N ARG A 123 42.56 7.11 -4.08
CA ARG A 123 43.85 6.95 -3.38
C ARG A 123 44.77 5.90 -4.03
N ASN A 124 46.07 6.20 -4.02
CA ASN A 124 47.13 5.27 -4.42
C ASN A 124 47.04 3.95 -3.63
N LEU A 125 47.29 2.83 -4.32
CA LEU A 125 47.09 1.47 -3.81
C LEU A 125 47.78 1.21 -2.45
N PHE A 126 48.99 1.74 -2.27
CA PHE A 126 49.76 1.58 -1.03
C PHE A 126 49.06 2.21 0.19
N PHE A 127 48.57 3.45 0.05
CA PHE A 127 47.88 4.14 1.13
C PHE A 127 46.51 3.54 1.45
N ARG A 128 45.87 2.89 0.47
CA ARG A 128 44.60 2.19 0.69
C ARG A 128 44.75 0.99 1.59
N PHE A 129 45.81 0.20 1.40
CA PHE A 129 46.04 -0.97 2.24
C PHE A 129 46.24 -0.54 3.71
N MET A 130 47.11 0.47 3.91
CA MET A 130 47.42 1.02 5.23
C MET A 130 46.22 1.70 5.92
N ARG A 131 45.27 2.26 5.16
CA ARG A 131 44.08 2.95 5.70
C ARG A 131 42.77 2.18 5.54
N SER A 132 42.82 0.91 5.16
CA SER A 132 41.63 0.09 4.88
C SER A 132 40.65 0.04 6.07
N VAL A 133 41.17 -0.06 7.29
CA VAL A 133 40.38 -0.05 8.54
C VAL A 133 39.73 1.32 8.77
N ALA A 134 40.49 2.41 8.64
CA ALA A 134 39.97 3.77 8.80
C ALA A 134 38.92 4.11 7.72
N ASP A 135 39.13 3.64 6.49
CA ASP A 135 38.17 3.81 5.40
C ASP A 135 36.89 2.99 5.64
N LYS A 136 37.01 1.79 6.21
CA LYS A 136 35.86 0.98 6.63
C LYS A 136 35.06 1.68 7.75
N GLU A 137 35.74 2.19 8.77
CA GLU A 137 35.11 2.93 9.86
C GLU A 137 34.40 4.19 9.34
N LYS A 138 35.02 4.92 8.40
CA LYS A 138 34.39 6.07 7.75
C LYS A 138 33.14 5.69 6.96
N ILE A 139 33.15 4.58 6.20
CA ILE A 139 31.97 4.08 5.47
C ILE A 139 30.86 3.69 6.46
N LEU A 140 31.22 3.03 7.57
CA LEU A 140 30.26 2.65 8.61
C LEU A 140 29.64 3.88 9.30
N GLU A 141 30.42 4.92 9.54
CA GLU A 141 29.92 6.16 10.12
C GLU A 141 28.96 6.87 9.16
N GLN A 142 29.30 6.94 7.86
CA GLN A 142 28.38 7.46 6.85
C GLN A 142 27.10 6.64 6.74
N ARG A 143 27.19 5.32 6.89
CA ARG A 143 26.03 4.44 6.94
C ARG A 143 25.11 4.78 8.11
N ARG A 144 25.64 4.98 9.31
CA ARG A 144 24.85 5.37 10.48
C ARG A 144 24.17 6.73 10.29
N GLN A 145 24.91 7.71 9.76
CA GLN A 145 24.36 9.04 9.50
C GLN A 145 23.26 9.00 8.45
N LEU A 146 23.46 8.22 7.38
CA LEU A 146 22.42 7.95 6.38
C LEU A 146 21.22 7.27 7.04
N ASP A 147 21.41 6.17 7.76
CA ASP A 147 20.31 5.42 8.38
C ASP A 147 19.45 6.32 9.29
N ASN A 148 20.08 7.17 10.11
CA ASN A 148 19.36 8.13 10.97
C ASN A 148 18.52 9.11 10.14
N ARG A 149 19.13 9.72 9.12
CA ARG A 149 18.43 10.68 8.26
C ARG A 149 17.36 10.05 7.38
N LEU A 150 17.56 8.82 6.93
CA LEU A 150 16.55 8.07 6.19
C LEU A 150 15.38 7.68 7.11
N GLN A 151 15.66 7.41 8.38
CA GLN A 151 14.61 7.18 9.38
C GLN A 151 13.81 8.46 9.63
N ASP A 152 14.47 9.61 9.78
CA ASP A 152 13.81 10.92 9.90
C ASP A 152 12.95 11.23 8.66
N PHE A 153 13.51 11.03 7.47
CA PHE A 153 12.80 11.17 6.20
C PHE A 153 11.58 10.24 6.15
N SER A 154 11.76 8.95 6.40
CA SER A 154 10.68 7.96 6.37
C SER A 154 9.56 8.33 7.33
N TYR A 155 9.91 8.76 8.55
CA TYR A 155 8.94 9.19 9.55
C TYR A 155 8.18 10.45 9.10
N ASN A 156 8.89 11.51 8.73
CA ASN A 156 8.29 12.79 8.35
C ASN A 156 7.46 12.65 7.07
N SER A 157 8.00 11.99 6.05
CA SER A 157 7.32 11.76 4.79
C SER A 157 6.13 10.82 4.93
N LEU A 158 6.18 9.74 5.73
CA LEU A 158 5.01 8.88 5.96
C LEU A 158 3.91 9.60 6.74
N VAL A 159 4.26 10.40 7.74
CA VAL A 159 3.30 11.19 8.51
C VAL A 159 2.66 12.25 7.62
N SER A 160 3.47 13.00 6.88
CA SER A 160 3.01 14.04 5.94
C SER A 160 2.12 13.45 4.86
N LEU A 161 2.48 12.30 4.28
CA LEU A 161 1.67 11.61 3.29
C LEU A 161 0.34 11.11 3.86
N ARG A 162 0.33 10.55 5.07
CA ARG A 162 -0.92 10.11 5.73
C ARG A 162 -1.83 11.27 6.09
N MET A 163 -1.25 12.40 6.47
CA MET A 163 -1.99 13.62 6.75
C MET A 163 -2.56 14.23 5.46
N ALA A 164 -1.74 14.31 4.41
CA ALA A 164 -2.17 14.88 3.14
C ALA A 164 -3.20 14.01 2.42
N SER A 165 -3.08 12.68 2.47
CA SER A 165 -4.12 11.77 1.97
C SER A 165 -5.41 11.92 2.78
N ALA A 166 -5.32 11.94 4.12
CA ALA A 166 -6.50 12.14 4.98
C ALA A 166 -7.20 13.49 4.75
N VAL A 167 -6.47 14.53 4.34
CA VAL A 167 -7.04 15.87 4.06
C VAL A 167 -7.59 15.96 2.64
N ALA A 168 -6.83 15.56 1.62
CA ALA A 168 -7.27 15.61 0.23
C ALA A 168 -8.45 14.68 -0.03
N GLU A 169 -8.46 13.49 0.57
CA GLU A 169 -9.46 12.47 0.31
C GLU A 169 -10.72 12.65 1.20
N SER A 170 -10.71 13.58 2.16
CA SER A 170 -11.91 14.02 2.86
C SER A 170 -12.88 14.81 1.97
N GLN A 171 -12.48 15.14 0.73
CA GLN A 171 -13.27 15.93 -0.22
C GLN A 171 -13.88 15.09 -1.37
N ASP A 172 -13.49 13.82 -1.55
CA ASP A 172 -13.85 13.03 -2.74
C ASP A 172 -15.06 12.09 -2.56
N TYR A 173 -15.61 11.99 -1.35
CA TYR A 173 -16.84 11.22 -1.11
C TYR A 173 -18.01 12.12 -0.74
N ALA A 174 -19.22 11.69 -1.09
CA ALA A 174 -20.45 12.36 -0.69
C ALA A 174 -20.52 12.41 0.85
N THR A 175 -20.38 13.63 1.39
CA THR A 175 -20.47 13.87 2.81
C THR A 175 -21.94 14.03 3.17
N LEU A 176 -22.49 13.02 3.85
CA LEU A 176 -23.88 12.99 4.28
C LEU A 176 -24.01 13.50 5.71
N GLN A 177 -24.95 14.41 5.93
CA GLN A 177 -25.42 14.77 7.25
C GLN A 177 -26.43 13.73 7.75
N GLN A 178 -26.60 13.65 9.06
CA GLN A 178 -27.60 12.76 9.64
C GLN A 178 -29.02 13.12 9.17
N GLU A 179 -29.26 14.39 8.85
CA GLU A 179 -30.54 14.89 8.33
C GLU A 179 -30.84 14.41 6.90
N ASP A 180 -29.83 14.00 6.14
CA ASP A 180 -29.99 13.47 4.77
C ASP A 180 -30.52 12.03 4.77
N VAL A 181 -30.52 11.37 5.94
CA VAL A 181 -30.84 9.97 6.12
C VAL A 181 -32.03 9.82 7.09
N GLU A 182 -33.13 9.28 6.60
CA GLU A 182 -34.29 8.91 7.41
C GLU A 182 -34.13 7.46 7.90
N LEU A 183 -33.99 7.26 9.21
CA LEU A 183 -33.89 5.91 9.78
C LEU A 183 -35.25 5.23 9.75
N LEU A 184 -35.32 4.02 9.18
CA LEU A 184 -36.55 3.24 9.08
C LEU A 184 -36.61 2.20 10.20
N GLU A 185 -35.64 1.29 10.24
CA GLU A 185 -35.62 0.14 11.15
C GLU A 185 -34.20 -0.15 11.64
N VAL A 186 -34.08 -0.74 12.82
CA VAL A 186 -32.80 -1.25 13.33
C VAL A 186 -32.66 -2.69 12.85
N GLU A 187 -31.80 -2.92 11.85
CA GLU A 187 -31.58 -4.28 11.32
C GLU A 187 -30.78 -5.15 12.28
N GLY A 188 -29.86 -4.54 13.04
CA GLY A 188 -29.08 -5.28 14.00
C GLY A 188 -28.24 -4.42 14.93
N THR A 189 -28.16 -4.84 16.19
CA THR A 189 -27.09 -4.43 17.10
C THR A 189 -26.10 -5.58 17.17
N HIS A 190 -24.91 -5.43 16.59
CA HIS A 190 -23.85 -6.43 16.76
C HIS A 190 -23.33 -6.36 18.19
N LYS A 191 -23.85 -7.26 19.03
CA LYS A 191 -23.33 -7.55 20.37
C LYS A 191 -22.54 -8.85 20.29
N SER A 192 -21.44 -8.90 19.52
CA SER A 192 -20.50 -10.00 19.69
C SER A 192 -19.76 -9.77 21.01
N PRO A 193 -19.85 -10.67 22.01
CA PRO A 193 -19.18 -10.49 23.30
C PRO A 193 -17.65 -10.61 23.20
N ASP A 194 -17.14 -11.27 22.15
CA ASP A 194 -15.74 -11.72 22.09
C ASP A 194 -14.95 -11.22 20.87
N ASP A 195 -15.53 -10.40 19.97
CA ASP A 195 -14.82 -9.89 18.79
C ASP A 195 -14.56 -8.38 18.84
N ASP A 196 -13.31 -8.02 19.11
CA ASP A 196 -12.70 -6.73 18.77
C ASP A 196 -12.72 -6.44 17.25
N GLU A 197 -13.14 -7.41 16.44
CA GLU A 197 -13.09 -7.36 14.98
C GLU A 197 -14.17 -6.45 14.37
N PHE A 198 -15.32 -6.27 15.03
CA PHE A 198 -16.43 -5.49 14.48
C PHE A 198 -16.36 -4.00 14.84
N ARG A 199 -16.32 -3.15 13.79
CA ARG A 199 -16.12 -1.69 13.88
C ARG A 199 -17.40 -0.87 14.06
N TYR A 200 -18.57 -1.52 13.96
CA TYR A 200 -19.88 -0.87 13.99
C TYR A 200 -20.62 -1.14 15.30
N SER A 201 -21.25 -0.10 15.85
CA SER A 201 -22.12 -0.26 17.01
C SER A 201 -23.53 -0.70 16.61
N ASN A 202 -24.05 -0.13 15.51
CA ASN A 202 -25.40 -0.38 15.03
C ASN A 202 -25.43 -0.38 13.51
N ILE A 203 -26.33 -1.19 12.94
CA ILE A 203 -26.68 -1.19 11.52
C ILE A 203 -28.16 -0.84 11.42
N TYR A 204 -28.46 0.23 10.70
CA TYR A 204 -29.83 0.69 10.47
C TYR A 204 -30.18 0.53 9.00
N ARG A 205 -31.41 0.08 8.75
CA ARG A 205 -32.03 0.28 7.44
C ARG A 205 -32.58 1.70 7.41
N ALA A 206 -32.24 2.43 6.37
CA ALA A 206 -32.57 3.84 6.25
C ALA A 206 -32.98 4.18 4.82
N ARG A 207 -33.46 5.41 4.64
CA ARG A 207 -33.83 5.97 3.36
C ARG A 207 -33.09 7.29 3.15
N LEU A 208 -32.46 7.45 1.99
CA LEU A 208 -31.90 8.72 1.59
C LEU A 208 -33.03 9.70 1.25
N ARG A 209 -33.01 10.90 1.83
CA ARG A 209 -34.06 11.90 1.60
C ARG A 209 -34.02 12.51 0.20
N ALA A 210 -32.84 12.54 -0.42
CA ALA A 210 -32.64 13.16 -1.73
C ALA A 210 -33.40 12.45 -2.85
N ASP A 211 -33.47 11.12 -2.82
CA ASP A 211 -34.02 10.28 -3.89
C ASP A 211 -34.99 9.19 -3.42
N GLY A 212 -35.13 8.99 -2.10
CA GLY A 212 -35.96 7.96 -1.52
C GLY A 212 -35.35 6.56 -1.56
N THR A 213 -34.08 6.42 -1.92
CA THR A 213 -33.39 5.12 -2.04
C THR A 213 -33.21 4.49 -0.67
N THR A 214 -33.53 3.20 -0.54
CA THR A 214 -33.27 2.43 0.68
C THR A 214 -31.80 2.04 0.76
N VAL A 215 -31.20 2.25 1.92
CA VAL A 215 -29.77 2.10 2.19
C VAL A 215 -29.54 1.47 3.56
N LEU A 216 -28.33 0.98 3.79
CA LEU A 216 -27.85 0.60 5.11
C LEU A 216 -26.94 1.70 5.66
N LEU A 217 -27.24 2.16 6.86
CA LEU A 217 -26.41 3.07 7.63
C LEU A 217 -25.63 2.28 8.68
N LEU A 218 -24.31 2.21 8.48
CA LEU A 218 -23.37 1.52 9.33
C LEU A 218 -22.78 2.52 10.34
N GLN A 219 -23.34 2.55 11.55
CA GLN A 219 -22.88 3.47 12.59
C GLN A 219 -21.63 2.92 13.27
N CYS A 220 -20.52 3.66 13.23
CA CYS A 220 -19.28 3.25 13.87
C CYS A 220 -19.33 3.42 15.40
N LYS A 221 -18.48 2.67 16.12
CA LYS A 221 -18.27 2.86 17.56
C LYS A 221 -17.93 4.32 17.89
N ARG A 222 -18.44 4.83 19.02
CA ARG A 222 -18.32 6.26 19.41
C ARG A 222 -16.88 6.74 19.55
N ASP A 223 -15.97 5.84 19.90
CA ASP A 223 -14.56 6.04 20.20
C ASP A 223 -13.62 5.66 19.04
N ILE A 224 -14.14 5.34 17.86
CA ILE A 224 -13.30 5.05 16.69
C ILE A 224 -12.35 6.23 16.42
N ALA A 225 -11.07 5.96 16.17
CA ALA A 225 -10.14 7.01 15.77
C ALA A 225 -10.52 7.54 14.37
N ALA A 226 -10.33 8.85 14.11
CA ALA A 226 -10.68 9.45 12.81
C ALA A 226 -10.00 8.73 11.64
N MET A 227 -8.71 8.39 11.80
CA MET A 227 -7.96 7.62 10.81
C MET A 227 -8.54 6.23 10.54
N ASN A 228 -9.05 5.55 11.58
CA ASN A 228 -9.65 4.23 11.43
C ASN A 228 -11.01 4.29 10.73
N PHE A 229 -11.77 5.37 10.95
CA PHE A 229 -13.00 5.65 10.24
C PHE A 229 -12.73 5.94 8.75
N LEU A 230 -11.78 6.81 8.43
CA LEU A 230 -11.42 7.09 7.03
C LEU A 230 -10.96 5.82 6.31
N ALA A 231 -10.11 5.01 6.94
CA ALA A 231 -9.70 3.72 6.38
C ALA A 231 -10.89 2.77 6.11
N GLU A 232 -11.99 2.90 6.86
CA GLU A 232 -13.22 2.17 6.61
C GLU A 232 -13.99 2.74 5.41
N VAL A 233 -14.13 4.07 5.32
CA VAL A 233 -14.74 4.76 4.18
C VAL A 233 -14.04 4.37 2.87
N HIS A 234 -12.71 4.40 2.84
CA HIS A 234 -11.93 3.99 1.66
C HIS A 234 -12.18 2.53 1.27
N ARG A 235 -12.34 1.63 2.26
CA ARG A 235 -12.62 0.22 1.97
C ARG A 235 -13.90 0.07 1.15
N TYR A 236 -14.95 0.85 1.44
CA TYR A 236 -16.19 0.79 0.66
C TYR A 236 -16.09 1.56 -0.65
N HIS A 237 -15.51 2.76 -0.61
CA HIS A 237 -15.35 3.61 -1.79
C HIS A 237 -14.59 2.88 -2.90
N ASP A 238 -13.49 2.22 -2.56
CA ASP A 238 -12.62 1.55 -3.53
C ASP A 238 -13.16 0.17 -3.96
N ALA A 239 -14.21 -0.34 -3.29
CA ALA A 239 -14.80 -1.65 -3.53
C ALA A 239 -15.99 -1.61 -4.51
N TYR A 240 -15.90 -0.83 -5.59
CA TYR A 240 -16.95 -0.77 -6.61
C TYR A 240 -17.10 -2.12 -7.33
N HIS A 241 -18.31 -2.69 -7.29
CA HIS A 241 -18.62 -3.96 -7.95
C HIS A 241 -20.13 -4.22 -8.03
N PRO A 242 -20.70 -4.60 -9.19
CA PRO A 242 -22.17 -4.72 -9.37
C PRO A 242 -22.87 -5.74 -8.45
N ASN A 243 -22.12 -6.64 -7.83
CA ASN A 243 -22.62 -7.66 -6.89
C ASN A 243 -22.09 -7.49 -5.45
N VAL A 244 -21.53 -6.33 -5.11
CA VAL A 244 -21.13 -5.99 -3.74
C VAL A 244 -21.93 -4.78 -3.30
N VAL A 245 -22.15 -4.68 -1.99
CA VAL A 245 -22.71 -3.51 -1.33
C VAL A 245 -21.97 -2.24 -1.79
N GLN A 246 -22.67 -1.35 -2.49
CA GLN A 246 -22.07 -0.14 -3.07
C GLN A 246 -22.01 0.99 -2.07
N PHE A 247 -20.90 1.71 -2.06
CA PHE A 247 -20.73 2.90 -1.25
C PHE A 247 -21.58 4.05 -1.79
N ARG A 248 -22.31 4.72 -0.91
CA ARG A 248 -23.14 5.89 -1.26
C ARG A 248 -22.62 7.20 -0.67
N GLY A 249 -21.97 7.12 0.48
CA GLY A 249 -21.44 8.28 1.16
C GLY A 249 -21.08 7.95 2.60
N ALA A 250 -20.54 8.92 3.30
CA ALA A 250 -20.20 8.78 4.70
C ALA A 250 -20.41 10.11 5.42
N SER A 251 -20.50 10.05 6.73
CA SER A 251 -20.49 11.26 7.54
C SER A 251 -19.12 11.93 7.53
N SER A 252 -19.06 13.21 7.91
CA SER A 252 -17.78 13.88 8.12
C SER A 252 -16.93 13.15 9.18
N GLN A 253 -15.61 13.17 9.03
CA GLN A 253 -14.68 12.67 10.05
C GLN A 253 -14.82 13.40 11.42
N THR A 254 -15.39 14.61 11.43
CA THR A 254 -15.65 15.36 12.66
C THR A 254 -17.05 15.11 13.23
N SER A 255 -17.93 14.42 12.50
CA SER A 255 -19.30 14.17 12.96
C SER A 255 -19.32 13.21 14.16
N ARG A 256 -20.35 13.37 14.99
CA ARG A 256 -20.66 12.44 16.08
C ARG A 256 -22.18 12.21 16.08
N PRO A 257 -22.67 11.01 15.70
CA PRO A 257 -21.90 9.81 15.39
C PRO A 257 -21.24 9.82 14.01
N ARG A 258 -20.26 8.93 13.81
CA ARG A 258 -19.69 8.62 12.50
C ARG A 258 -20.40 7.44 11.86
N PHE A 259 -20.67 7.51 10.56
CA PHE A 259 -21.37 6.45 9.85
C PHE A 259 -20.95 6.37 8.38
N VAL A 260 -21.13 5.17 7.81
CA VAL A 260 -20.96 4.88 6.38
C VAL A 260 -22.34 4.50 5.84
N VAL A 261 -22.72 5.04 4.68
CA VAL A 261 -23.96 4.70 3.98
C VAL A 261 -23.63 3.86 2.75
N VAL A 262 -24.31 2.74 2.65
CA VAL A 262 -24.11 1.79 1.56
C VAL A 262 -25.46 1.30 1.02
N ASP A 263 -25.48 0.74 -0.17
CA ASP A 263 -26.69 0.15 -0.74
C ASP A 263 -27.27 -0.93 0.16
N ASP A 264 -28.60 -0.93 0.27
CA ASP A 264 -29.37 -2.01 0.85
C ASP A 264 -29.42 -3.19 -0.14
N HIS A 265 -28.26 -3.82 -0.30
CA HIS A 265 -28.10 -4.99 -1.14
C HIS A 265 -28.48 -6.22 -0.31
N PRO A 266 -29.35 -7.12 -0.80
CA PRO A 266 -29.88 -8.25 -0.02
C PRO A 266 -28.84 -9.27 0.48
N TYR A 267 -27.56 -9.11 0.12
CA TYR A 267 -26.53 -10.10 0.33
C TYR A 267 -25.19 -9.45 0.66
N PHE A 268 -24.74 -9.55 1.91
CA PHE A 268 -23.33 -9.37 2.23
C PHE A 268 -22.55 -10.62 1.78
N ALA A 269 -21.45 -10.46 1.04
CA ALA A 269 -20.61 -11.56 0.54
C ALA A 269 -20.26 -12.59 1.63
N CYS A 270 -19.88 -12.08 2.80
CA CYS A 270 -19.55 -12.86 3.98
C CYS A 270 -20.76 -13.60 4.57
N ALA A 271 -21.95 -13.00 4.52
CA ALA A 271 -23.18 -13.60 5.04
C ALA A 271 -23.79 -14.64 4.06
N VAL A 272 -23.62 -14.50 2.74
CA VAL A 272 -23.95 -15.57 1.76
C VAL A 272 -23.13 -16.83 2.00
N LEU A 273 -21.89 -16.67 2.45
CA LEU A 273 -20.95 -17.76 2.73
C LEU A 273 -21.01 -18.25 4.18
N ALA A 274 -21.75 -17.58 5.06
CA ALA A 274 -21.87 -17.97 6.45
C ALA A 274 -22.60 -19.31 6.60
N PRO A 275 -22.16 -20.21 7.51
CA PRO A 275 -22.78 -21.51 7.71
C PRO A 275 -24.24 -21.40 8.15
N GLU A 276 -24.54 -20.41 9.00
CA GLU A 276 -25.87 -20.11 9.53
C GLU A 276 -26.81 -19.51 8.49
N ASN A 277 -26.26 -18.99 7.38
CA ASN A 277 -26.97 -18.39 6.25
C ASN A 277 -28.25 -17.63 6.65
N PRO A 278 -28.10 -16.39 7.12
CA PRO A 278 -29.23 -15.61 7.63
C PRO A 278 -30.32 -15.32 6.59
N TYR A 279 -30.06 -15.61 5.30
CA TYR A 279 -30.95 -15.32 4.18
C TYR A 279 -31.76 -16.52 3.68
N GLY A 280 -31.66 -17.70 4.32
CA GLY A 280 -32.44 -18.88 3.92
C GLY A 280 -32.12 -19.44 2.52
N LEU A 281 -31.05 -18.97 1.87
CA LEU A 281 -30.61 -19.40 0.55
C LEU A 281 -30.27 -20.91 0.50
N SER A 282 -30.64 -21.58 -0.59
CA SER A 282 -30.20 -22.97 -0.79
C SER A 282 -28.68 -23.06 -0.92
N VAL A 283 -28.08 -24.23 -0.62
CA VAL A 283 -26.64 -24.47 -0.86
C VAL A 283 -26.27 -24.14 -2.31
N ARG A 284 -27.14 -24.51 -3.26
CA ARG A 284 -26.97 -24.24 -4.68
C ARG A 284 -26.91 -22.74 -5.00
N GLU A 285 -27.80 -21.94 -4.41
CA GLU A 285 -27.81 -20.49 -4.61
C GLU A 285 -26.61 -19.81 -3.97
N ARG A 286 -26.20 -20.24 -2.77
CA ARG A 286 -24.98 -19.76 -2.10
C ARG A 286 -23.74 -20.02 -2.96
N VAL A 287 -23.60 -21.23 -3.49
CA VAL A 287 -22.49 -21.59 -4.39
C VAL A 287 -22.56 -20.79 -5.69
N ARG A 288 -23.74 -20.63 -6.29
CA ARG A 288 -23.92 -19.83 -7.51
C ARG A 288 -23.51 -18.37 -7.30
N LEU A 289 -23.95 -17.76 -6.20
CA LEU A 289 -23.60 -16.38 -5.85
C LEU A 289 -22.11 -16.24 -5.57
N ALA A 290 -21.53 -17.15 -4.79
CA ALA A 290 -20.10 -17.16 -4.50
C ALA A 290 -19.23 -17.29 -5.76
N LEU A 291 -19.57 -18.22 -6.66
CA LEU A 291 -18.87 -18.40 -7.93
C LEU A 291 -19.01 -17.18 -8.84
N ARG A 292 -20.19 -16.55 -8.85
CA ARG A 292 -20.42 -15.31 -9.59
C ARG A 292 -19.55 -14.17 -9.04
N MET A 293 -19.50 -14.00 -7.72
CA MET A 293 -18.64 -13.01 -7.07
C MET A 293 -17.16 -13.24 -7.40
N VAL A 294 -16.70 -14.49 -7.41
CA VAL A 294 -15.33 -14.84 -7.81
C VAL A 294 -15.07 -14.51 -9.29
N ALA A 295 -15.98 -14.87 -10.18
CA ALA A 295 -15.85 -14.62 -11.62
C ALA A 295 -15.84 -13.13 -11.96
N ASP A 296 -16.74 -12.36 -11.35
CA ASP A 296 -16.83 -10.92 -11.58
C ASP A 296 -15.65 -10.17 -10.96
N MET A 297 -15.15 -10.61 -9.79
CA MET A 297 -13.90 -10.09 -9.23
C MET A 297 -12.69 -10.38 -10.10
N TYR A 298 -12.62 -11.56 -10.71
CA TYR A 298 -11.56 -11.89 -11.66
C TYR A 298 -11.59 -10.96 -12.87
N SER A 299 -12.79 -10.70 -13.40
CA SER A 299 -13.01 -9.76 -14.51
C SER A 299 -12.63 -8.32 -14.14
N PHE A 300 -12.90 -7.90 -12.90
CA PHE A 300 -12.46 -6.59 -12.39
C PHE A 300 -10.93 -6.49 -12.28
N PHE A 301 -10.25 -7.55 -11.81
CA PHE A 301 -8.78 -7.56 -11.78
C PHE A 301 -8.17 -7.56 -13.17
N GLU A 302 -8.77 -8.27 -14.12
CA GLU A 302 -8.35 -8.29 -15.50
C GLU A 302 -8.52 -6.91 -16.15
N TYR A 303 -9.63 -6.21 -15.85
CA TYR A 303 -9.86 -4.82 -16.22
C TYR A 303 -8.83 -3.86 -15.62
N LEU A 304 -8.51 -4.00 -14.32
CA LEU A 304 -7.49 -3.18 -13.67
C LEU A 304 -6.09 -3.40 -14.27
N ASP A 305 -5.72 -4.66 -14.55
CA ASP A 305 -4.45 -5.01 -15.18
C ASP A 305 -4.39 -4.51 -16.65
N HIS A 306 -5.53 -4.50 -17.37
CA HIS A 306 -5.59 -3.99 -18.75
C HIS A 306 -5.50 -2.45 -18.85
N ASN A 307 -5.94 -1.73 -17.81
CA ASN A 307 -5.97 -0.26 -17.82
C ASN A 307 -4.82 0.38 -17.03
N ASP A 308 -3.80 -0.40 -16.67
CA ASP A 308 -2.64 0.05 -15.86
C ASP A 308 -3.05 0.79 -14.56
N MET A 309 -4.23 0.47 -14.04
CA MET A 309 -4.75 1.06 -12.81
C MET A 309 -3.99 0.45 -11.62
N PRO A 310 -3.69 1.24 -10.58
CA PRO A 310 -3.00 0.73 -9.40
C PRO A 310 -3.84 -0.36 -8.73
N THR A 311 -3.48 -1.62 -8.97
CA THR A 311 -4.08 -2.74 -8.24
C THR A 311 -3.76 -2.60 -6.75
N PRO A 312 -4.71 -2.86 -5.83
CA PRO A 312 -4.44 -2.85 -4.40
C PRO A 312 -3.45 -3.99 -4.05
N ARG A 313 -2.16 -3.66 -4.12
CA ARG A 313 -1.06 -4.62 -4.07
C ARG A 313 -0.71 -4.96 -2.63
N ARG A 314 -1.41 -5.96 -2.07
CA ARG A 314 -0.90 -7.05 -1.19
C ARG A 314 -1.96 -7.58 -0.22
N VAL A 315 -2.87 -6.74 0.25
CA VAL A 315 -3.88 -7.15 1.24
C VAL A 315 -5.00 -7.92 0.55
N THR A 316 -5.57 -7.37 -0.52
CA THR A 316 -6.68 -7.96 -1.28
C THR A 316 -6.31 -9.30 -1.92
N ARG A 317 -5.22 -9.42 -2.69
CA ARG A 317 -4.80 -10.73 -3.26
C ARG A 317 -4.59 -11.81 -2.19
N GLY A 318 -4.08 -11.46 -1.01
CA GLY A 318 -3.92 -12.38 0.12
C GLY A 318 -5.26 -12.79 0.75
N TYR A 319 -6.16 -11.82 0.99
CA TYR A 319 -7.53 -12.08 1.41
C TYR A 319 -8.29 -12.95 0.40
N PHE A 320 -8.07 -12.77 -0.91
CA PHE A 320 -8.74 -13.54 -1.96
C PHE A 320 -8.26 -14.98 -2.07
N VAL A 321 -6.95 -15.22 -1.99
CA VAL A 321 -6.42 -16.59 -1.92
C VAL A 321 -6.93 -17.28 -0.67
N THR A 322 -6.98 -16.58 0.46
CA THR A 322 -7.49 -17.14 1.73
C THR A 322 -9.00 -17.38 1.68
N MET A 323 -9.79 -16.46 1.11
CA MET A 323 -11.23 -16.58 0.90
C MET A 323 -11.54 -17.73 -0.06
N PHE A 324 -10.79 -17.87 -1.15
CA PHE A 324 -10.94 -18.95 -2.12
C PHE A 324 -10.55 -20.32 -1.52
N ILE A 325 -9.47 -20.38 -0.74
CA ILE A 325 -9.09 -21.60 0.00
C ILE A 325 -10.16 -21.96 1.03
N HIS A 326 -10.72 -20.99 1.76
CA HIS A 326 -11.83 -21.23 2.67
C HIS A 326 -13.09 -21.70 1.94
N LEU A 327 -13.43 -21.08 0.80
CA LEU A 327 -14.56 -21.48 -0.06
C LEU A 327 -14.39 -22.90 -0.56
N ALA A 328 -13.21 -23.26 -1.07
CA ALA A 328 -12.90 -24.60 -1.56
C ALA A 328 -12.91 -25.64 -0.42
N SER A 329 -12.33 -25.30 0.74
CA SER A 329 -12.32 -26.16 1.92
C SER A 329 -13.73 -26.41 2.46
N ARG A 330 -14.60 -25.38 2.45
CA ARG A 330 -16.00 -25.49 2.90
C ARG A 330 -16.88 -26.22 1.89
N PHE A 331 -16.63 -26.04 0.60
CA PHE A 331 -17.28 -26.80 -0.46
C PHE A 331 -17.03 -28.31 -0.29
N LEU A 332 -15.77 -28.70 -0.05
CA LEU A 332 -15.38 -30.09 0.20
C LEU A 332 -16.03 -30.69 1.46
N THR A 333 -16.23 -29.89 2.52
CA THR A 333 -16.87 -30.36 3.75
C THR A 333 -18.39 -30.48 3.62
N LEU A 334 -19.05 -29.55 2.91
CA LEU A 334 -20.50 -29.60 2.67
C LEU A 334 -20.90 -30.72 1.72
N THR A 335 -20.08 -31.04 0.70
CA THR A 335 -20.33 -32.20 -0.17
C THR A 335 -20.11 -33.53 0.55
N ALA A 336 -19.22 -33.57 1.56
CA ALA A 336 -18.95 -34.76 2.35
C ALA A 336 -20.01 -35.05 3.43
N SER A 337 -20.86 -34.07 3.79
CA SER A 337 -21.95 -34.26 4.76
C SER A 337 -23.31 -34.59 4.11
N GLN A 338 -23.40 -34.57 2.78
CA GLN A 338 -24.61 -34.86 2.01
C GLN A 338 -24.53 -36.19 1.22
N VAL A 339 -23.39 -36.89 1.33
CA VAL A 339 -23.18 -38.29 0.92
C VAL A 339 -23.03 -39.10 2.18
#